data_AF-A0A6N7HY64-F1
#
_entry.id   AF-A0A6N7HY64-F1
#
_cell.length_a   1.000
_cell.length_b   1.000
_cell.length_c   1.000
_cell.angle_alpha   90.00
_cell.angle_beta   90.00
_cell.angle_gamma   90.00
#
_symmetry.space_group_name_H-M   'P 1'
#
loop_
_entity.id
_entity.type
_entity.pdbx_description
1 polymer ?
#
loop_
_entity_poly.entity_id
_entity_poly.type
_entity_poly.pdbx_seq_one_letter_code
_entity_poly.pdbx_strand_id
1 'polypeptide(L)'
;GPVCSLFAGIPSETVAEQLRTVLADDGHTELPENVASAHDPFDVFRNATTLGDNEARYVEAAFTAHEIEAVSTAEPTPGGHELIQTWHESGRPLAIVSNNSAAAVSTYLDLHNLRRYVKHVSARESPDAELLKPNPHLINQAVRALNIVPVDCALLGDSVTDIEASHVAAVSVLGYANKPGKRLRLSNAGADAVVLTLTALGAVR
;
A
#
# COMPACT_ATOMS: atom_id res chain seq x y z
N GLY A 1 -2.90 3.66 -5.07
CA GLY A 1 -1.84 2.74 -5.49
C GLY A 1 -1.62 2.84 -6.98
N PRO A 2 -0.38 2.66 -7.47
CA PRO A 2 -0.09 2.60 -8.92
C PRO A 2 -0.62 1.34 -9.62
N VAL A 3 -0.97 0.28 -8.88
CA VAL A 3 -1.51 -0.96 -9.47
C VAL A 3 -3.03 -0.87 -9.63
N CYS A 4 -3.73 -0.53 -8.56
CA CYS A 4 -5.18 -0.37 -8.55
C CYS A 4 -5.64 0.62 -7.47
N SER A 5 -6.90 1.04 -7.58
CA SER A 5 -7.67 1.61 -6.49
C SER A 5 -8.45 0.47 -5.82
N LEU A 6 -7.95 -0.05 -4.69
CA LEU A 6 -8.56 -1.20 -4.02
C LEU A 6 -10.00 -0.90 -3.56
N PHE A 7 -10.19 0.17 -2.81
CA PHE A 7 -11.51 0.63 -2.34
C PHE A 7 -12.17 1.57 -3.36
N ALA A 8 -12.13 1.25 -4.65
CA ALA A 8 -12.79 2.07 -5.66
C ALA A 8 -14.29 2.21 -5.35
N GLY A 9 -14.77 3.46 -5.27
CA GLY A 9 -16.17 3.76 -4.93
C GLY A 9 -16.54 3.63 -3.45
N ILE A 10 -15.63 3.19 -2.59
CA ILE A 10 -15.84 3.09 -1.14
C ILE A 10 -15.05 4.22 -0.45
N PRO A 11 -15.70 5.19 0.20
CA PRO A 11 -15.00 6.23 0.93
C PRO A 11 -14.13 5.63 2.06
N SER A 12 -12.91 6.15 2.25
CA SER A 12 -12.01 5.70 3.33
C SER A 12 -12.69 5.74 4.70
N GLU A 13 -13.51 6.76 4.94
CA GLU A 13 -14.24 6.96 6.18
C GLU A 13 -15.22 5.82 6.48
N THR A 14 -15.82 5.21 5.46
CA THR A 14 -16.73 4.08 5.63
C THR A 14 -15.99 2.86 6.18
N VAL A 15 -14.79 2.58 5.67
CA VAL A 15 -13.95 1.50 6.21
C VAL A 15 -13.49 1.85 7.63
N ALA A 16 -13.09 3.11 7.87
CA ALA A 16 -12.70 3.56 9.20
C ALA A 16 -13.82 3.40 10.24
N GLU A 17 -15.07 3.71 9.86
CA GLU A 17 -16.26 3.50 10.69
C GLU A 17 -16.46 2.03 11.04
N GLN A 18 -16.37 1.14 10.06
CA GLN A 18 -16.48 -0.31 10.28
C GLN A 18 -15.40 -0.82 11.26
N LEU A 19 -14.17 -0.33 11.14
CA LEU A 19 -13.09 -0.70 12.08
C LEU A 19 -13.35 -0.17 13.50
N ARG A 20 -13.95 1.01 13.66
CA ARG A 20 -14.38 1.50 14.97
C ARG A 20 -15.50 0.65 15.58
N THR A 21 -16.44 0.18 14.76
CA THR A 21 -17.49 -0.74 15.22
C THR A 21 -16.90 -2.03 15.79
N VAL A 22 -15.87 -2.59 15.15
CA VAL A 22 -15.17 -3.78 15.65
C VAL A 22 -14.60 -3.55 17.05
N LEU A 23 -14.01 -2.38 17.31
CA LEU A 23 -13.50 -2.03 18.64
C LEU A 23 -14.63 -1.86 19.66
N ALA A 24 -15.74 -1.24 19.27
CA ALA A 24 -16.90 -1.06 20.15
C ALA A 24 -17.55 -2.39 20.54
N ASP A 25 -17.65 -3.32 19.59
CA ASP A 25 -18.21 -4.67 19.82
C ASP A 25 -17.32 -5.52 20.76
N ASP A 26 -16.02 -5.23 20.83
CA ASP A 26 -15.07 -5.85 21.77
C ASP A 26 -15.10 -5.22 23.18
N GLY A 27 -15.99 -4.26 23.42
CA GLY A 27 -16.24 -3.67 24.73
C GLY A 27 -15.67 -2.26 24.93
N HIS A 28 -15.08 -1.65 23.90
CA HIS A 28 -14.63 -0.25 23.96
C HIS A 28 -15.80 0.71 23.72
N THR A 29 -16.61 0.94 24.77
CA THR A 29 -17.79 1.83 24.70
C THR A 29 -17.42 3.32 24.56
N GLU A 30 -16.22 3.71 24.98
CA GLU A 30 -15.66 5.06 24.78
C GLU A 30 -14.29 4.94 24.12
N LEU A 31 -14.25 5.19 22.80
CA LEU A 31 -13.00 5.21 22.05
C LEU A 31 -12.21 6.50 22.33
N PRO A 32 -10.89 6.42 22.52
CA PRO A 32 -10.03 7.60 22.58
C PRO A 32 -10.21 8.52 21.36
N GLU A 33 -10.04 9.83 21.54
CA GLU A 33 -10.32 10.85 20.52
C GLU A 33 -9.57 10.61 19.20
N ASN A 34 -8.31 10.15 19.29
CA ASN A 34 -7.47 9.76 18.16
C ASN A 34 -8.02 8.58 17.34
N VAL A 35 -8.83 7.71 17.94
CA VAL A 35 -9.54 6.62 17.25
C VAL A 35 -10.91 7.09 16.78
N ALA A 36 -11.67 7.77 17.65
CA ALA A 36 -13.04 8.20 17.40
C ALA A 36 -13.16 9.17 16.21
N SER A 37 -12.17 10.06 16.04
CA SER A 37 -12.15 11.08 14.97
C SER A 37 -11.38 10.66 13.70
N ALA A 38 -10.83 9.45 13.66
CA ALA A 38 -10.03 8.99 12.53
C ALA A 38 -10.88 8.74 11.28
N HIS A 39 -10.64 9.47 10.20
CA HIS A 39 -11.33 9.24 8.91
C HIS A 39 -10.57 8.27 8.00
N ASP A 40 -9.28 8.01 8.26
CA ASP A 40 -8.48 7.03 7.53
C ASP A 40 -8.47 5.68 8.31
N PRO A 41 -8.79 4.54 7.66
CA PRO A 41 -8.74 3.24 8.33
C PRO A 41 -7.33 2.89 8.84
N PHE A 42 -6.26 3.40 8.22
CA PHE A 42 -4.91 3.23 8.74
C PHE A 42 -4.65 4.03 10.03
N ASP A 43 -5.35 5.15 10.24
CA ASP A 43 -5.30 5.86 11.52
C ASP A 43 -6.02 5.07 12.62
N VAL A 44 -7.19 4.50 12.33
CA VAL A 44 -7.87 3.58 13.27
C VAL A 44 -6.95 2.40 13.61
N PHE A 45 -6.36 1.76 12.61
CA PHE A 45 -5.45 0.64 12.80
C PHE A 45 -4.20 1.00 13.60
N ARG A 46 -3.54 2.12 13.29
CA ARG A 46 -2.38 2.60 14.07
C ARG A 46 -2.73 2.80 15.53
N ASN A 47 -3.86 3.43 15.82
CA ASN A 47 -4.24 3.76 17.18
C ASN A 47 -4.82 2.55 17.95
N ALA A 48 -5.28 1.49 17.28
CA ALA A 48 -5.73 0.26 17.93
C ALA A 48 -4.63 -0.39 18.80
N THR A 49 -3.36 -0.24 18.42
CA THR A 49 -2.20 -0.69 19.23
C THR A 49 -2.13 -0.01 20.59
N THR A 50 -2.66 1.20 20.73
CA THR A 50 -2.71 1.94 22.00
C THR A 50 -3.81 1.45 22.94
N LEU A 51 -4.78 0.71 22.42
CA LEU A 51 -5.88 0.11 23.18
C LEU A 51 -5.48 -1.28 23.73
N GLY A 52 -4.70 -2.03 22.96
CA GLY A 52 -4.11 -3.29 23.37
C GLY A 52 -3.77 -4.23 22.21
N ASP A 53 -3.07 -5.32 22.51
CA ASP A 53 -2.63 -6.29 21.51
C ASP A 53 -3.80 -7.02 20.84
N ASN A 54 -4.89 -7.25 21.59
CA ASN A 54 -6.07 -7.94 21.05
C ASN A 54 -6.83 -7.02 20.08
N GLU A 55 -6.99 -5.76 20.45
CA GLU A 55 -7.62 -4.71 19.65
C GLU A 55 -6.87 -4.50 18.33
N ALA A 56 -5.54 -4.42 18.40
CA ALA A 56 -4.70 -4.34 17.21
C ALA A 56 -4.92 -5.55 16.28
N ARG A 57 -5.02 -6.77 16.85
CA ARG A 57 -5.28 -8.00 16.10
C ARG A 57 -6.68 -8.04 15.49
N TYR A 58 -7.70 -7.60 16.22
CA TYR A 58 -9.08 -7.58 15.71
C TYR A 58 -9.24 -6.57 14.59
N VAL A 59 -8.67 -5.37 14.74
CA VAL A 59 -8.68 -4.35 13.69
C VAL A 59 -7.86 -4.79 12.48
N GLU A 60 -6.69 -5.41 12.68
CA GLU A 60 -5.89 -5.98 11.58
C GLU A 60 -6.70 -6.99 10.77
N ALA A 61 -7.34 -7.94 11.45
CA ALA A 61 -8.10 -9.01 10.81
C ALA A 61 -9.35 -8.48 10.08
N ALA A 62 -10.09 -7.56 10.71
CA ALA A 62 -11.24 -6.92 10.10
C ALA A 62 -10.84 -6.08 8.88
N PHE A 63 -9.76 -5.31 8.99
CA PHE A 63 -9.27 -4.50 7.88
C PHE A 63 -8.80 -5.38 6.72
N THR A 64 -8.09 -6.46 7.01
CA THR A 64 -7.72 -7.48 6.02
C THR A 64 -8.95 -8.09 5.34
N ALA A 65 -10.03 -8.38 6.07
CA ALA A 65 -11.27 -8.90 5.47
C ALA A 65 -11.92 -7.89 4.51
N HIS A 66 -12.03 -6.61 4.92
CA HIS A 66 -12.56 -5.54 4.06
C HIS A 66 -11.70 -5.32 2.80
N GLU A 67 -10.38 -5.40 2.93
CA GLU A 67 -9.48 -5.29 1.79
C GLU A 67 -9.65 -6.45 0.81
N ILE A 68 -9.81 -7.69 1.28
CA ILE A 68 -10.06 -8.87 0.44
C ILE A 68 -11.40 -8.74 -0.29
N GLU A 69 -12.46 -8.31 0.41
CA GLU A 69 -13.78 -8.09 -0.19
C GLU A 69 -13.73 -7.06 -1.33
N ALA A 70 -13.04 -5.95 -1.08
CA ALA A 70 -12.88 -4.85 -2.03
C ALA A 70 -12.11 -5.24 -3.30
N VAL A 71 -11.33 -6.32 -3.30
CA VAL A 71 -10.61 -6.80 -4.50
C VAL A 71 -11.56 -7.02 -5.67
N SER A 72 -12.76 -7.55 -5.41
CA SER A 72 -13.74 -7.89 -6.47
C SER A 72 -14.27 -6.67 -7.23
N THR A 73 -14.27 -5.49 -6.59
CA THR A 73 -14.72 -4.21 -7.14
C THR A 73 -13.58 -3.22 -7.36
N ALA A 74 -12.34 -3.64 -7.14
CA ALA A 74 -11.16 -2.78 -7.30
C ALA A 74 -11.00 -2.33 -8.75
N GLU A 75 -10.72 -1.06 -8.96
CA GLU A 75 -10.48 -0.51 -10.30
C GLU A 75 -8.99 -0.59 -10.64
N PRO A 76 -8.60 -1.32 -11.70
CA PRO A 76 -7.23 -1.30 -12.19
C PRO A 76 -6.79 0.11 -12.57
N THR A 77 -5.54 0.46 -12.23
CA THR A 77 -4.96 1.72 -12.70
C THR A 77 -4.68 1.60 -14.20
N PRO A 78 -5.11 2.58 -15.03
CA PRO A 78 -4.81 2.54 -16.46
C PRO A 78 -3.31 2.38 -16.76
N GLY A 79 -2.95 1.33 -17.49
CA GLY A 79 -1.56 0.98 -17.81
C GLY A 79 -0.81 0.21 -16.73
N GLY A 80 -1.39 -0.04 -15.56
CA GLY A 80 -0.71 -0.67 -14.43
C GLY A 80 -0.42 -2.15 -14.65
N HIS A 81 -1.37 -2.90 -15.22
CA HIS A 81 -1.19 -4.32 -15.53
C HIS A 81 -0.19 -4.53 -16.66
N GLU A 82 -0.29 -3.71 -17.71
CA GLU A 82 0.62 -3.72 -18.85
C GLU A 82 2.04 -3.36 -18.42
N LEU A 83 2.21 -2.43 -17.48
CA LEU A 83 3.52 -2.07 -16.95
C LEU A 83 4.17 -3.23 -16.20
N ILE A 84 3.41 -3.95 -15.36
CA ILE A 84 3.90 -5.15 -14.66
C ILE A 84 4.37 -6.20 -15.67
N GLN A 85 3.59 -6.46 -16.71
CA GLN A 85 3.94 -7.42 -17.75
C GLN A 85 5.19 -6.97 -18.53
N THR A 86 5.22 -5.71 -18.97
CA THR A 86 6.33 -5.14 -19.74
C THR A 86 7.65 -5.18 -18.97
N TRP A 87 7.62 -4.83 -17.68
CA TRP A 87 8.83 -4.88 -16.85
C TRP A 87 9.28 -6.31 -16.55
N HIS A 88 8.35 -7.25 -16.38
CA HIS A 88 8.72 -8.65 -16.26
C HIS A 88 9.38 -9.18 -17.54
N GLU A 89 8.80 -8.86 -18.71
CA GLU A 89 9.32 -9.26 -20.03
C GLU A 89 10.69 -8.65 -20.34
N SER A 90 11.01 -7.48 -19.79
CA SER A 90 12.35 -6.88 -19.90
C SER A 90 13.39 -7.52 -18.97
N GLY A 91 13.01 -8.55 -18.21
CA GLY A 91 13.90 -9.29 -17.31
C GLY A 91 14.07 -8.64 -15.94
N ARG A 92 13.27 -7.61 -15.61
CA ARG A 92 13.34 -6.96 -14.30
C ARG A 92 12.61 -7.80 -13.25
N PRO A 93 13.26 -8.14 -12.13
CA PRO A 93 12.58 -8.79 -11.03
C PRO A 93 11.66 -7.77 -10.33
N LEU A 94 10.38 -8.10 -10.20
CA LEU A 94 9.36 -7.21 -9.64
C LEU A 94 8.90 -7.67 -8.25
N ALA A 95 8.70 -6.72 -7.35
CA ALA A 95 8.00 -6.92 -6.09
C ALA A 95 6.85 -5.93 -5.94
N ILE A 96 5.80 -6.35 -5.22
CA ILE A 96 4.75 -5.45 -4.75
C ILE A 96 5.04 -5.06 -3.30
N VAL A 97 5.02 -3.76 -3.00
CA VAL A 97 5.18 -3.21 -1.65
C VAL A 97 3.91 -2.46 -1.26
N SER A 98 3.19 -2.95 -0.23
CA SER A 98 1.86 -2.42 0.12
C SER A 98 1.64 -2.32 1.62
N ASN A 99 0.98 -1.25 2.08
CA ASN A 99 0.47 -1.20 3.47
C ASN A 99 -0.80 -2.05 3.63
N ASN A 100 -1.47 -2.41 2.53
CA ASN A 100 -2.61 -3.32 2.57
C ASN A 100 -2.13 -4.74 2.87
N SER A 101 -3.05 -5.61 3.29
CA SER A 101 -2.74 -7.00 3.65
C SER A 101 -2.14 -7.80 2.50
N ALA A 102 -1.22 -8.68 2.83
CA ALA A 102 -0.65 -9.65 1.87
C ALA A 102 -1.73 -10.54 1.24
N ALA A 103 -2.78 -10.84 1.99
CA ALA A 103 -3.93 -11.61 1.52
C ALA A 103 -4.72 -10.86 0.43
N ALA A 104 -5.03 -9.58 0.62
CA ALA A 104 -5.71 -8.77 -0.40
C ALA A 104 -4.84 -8.57 -1.66
N VAL A 105 -3.54 -8.31 -1.47
CA VAL A 105 -2.60 -8.19 -2.60
C VAL A 105 -2.53 -9.50 -3.39
N SER A 106 -2.40 -10.64 -2.73
CA SER A 106 -2.36 -11.95 -3.39
C SER A 106 -3.66 -12.25 -4.13
N THR A 107 -4.80 -12.00 -3.50
CA THR A 107 -6.13 -12.18 -4.11
C THR A 107 -6.27 -11.33 -5.37
N TYR A 108 -5.84 -10.06 -5.34
CA TYR A 108 -5.86 -9.18 -6.51
C TYR A 108 -4.96 -9.71 -7.64
N LEU A 109 -3.74 -10.12 -7.31
CA LEU A 109 -2.80 -10.66 -8.30
C LEU A 109 -3.31 -11.94 -8.95
N ASP A 110 -3.97 -12.82 -8.18
CA ASP A 110 -4.53 -14.07 -8.70
C ASP A 110 -5.76 -13.80 -9.57
N LEU A 111 -6.68 -12.95 -9.12
CA LEU A 111 -7.89 -12.55 -9.87
C LEU A 111 -7.54 -11.98 -11.25
N HIS A 112 -6.47 -11.19 -11.34
CA HIS A 112 -6.03 -10.56 -12.58
C HIS A 112 -4.92 -11.32 -13.33
N ASN A 113 -4.59 -12.56 -12.92
CA ASN A 113 -3.53 -13.38 -13.53
C ASN A 113 -2.14 -12.71 -13.57
N LEU A 114 -1.84 -11.86 -12.58
CA LEU A 114 -0.60 -11.11 -12.47
C LEU A 114 0.46 -11.79 -11.59
N ARG A 115 0.06 -12.77 -10.77
CA ARG A 115 0.92 -13.45 -9.78
C ARG A 115 2.25 -13.92 -10.36
N ARG A 116 2.23 -14.50 -11.56
CA ARG A 116 3.42 -15.04 -12.25
C ARG A 116 4.49 -13.99 -12.60
N TYR A 117 4.10 -12.71 -12.69
CA TYR A 117 5.02 -11.64 -13.06
C TYR A 117 5.73 -11.03 -11.84
N VAL A 118 5.22 -11.29 -10.63
CA VAL A 118 5.68 -10.71 -9.37
C VAL A 118 6.51 -11.74 -8.61
N LYS A 119 7.81 -11.46 -8.42
CA LYS A 119 8.74 -12.33 -7.69
C LYS A 119 8.44 -12.37 -6.20
N HIS A 120 7.99 -11.25 -5.61
CA HIS A 120 7.72 -11.16 -4.18
C HIS A 120 6.61 -10.17 -3.85
N VAL A 121 5.86 -10.45 -2.78
CA VAL A 121 4.89 -9.52 -2.19
C VAL A 121 5.38 -9.20 -0.79
N SER A 122 5.71 -7.94 -0.54
CA SER A 122 6.02 -7.42 0.79
C SER A 122 4.88 -6.51 1.23
N ALA A 123 4.02 -7.04 2.09
CA ALA A 123 2.77 -6.41 2.46
C ALA A 123 2.47 -6.61 3.95
N ARG A 124 1.39 -6.02 4.47
CA ARG A 124 1.01 -6.17 5.87
C ARG A 124 0.61 -7.63 6.17
N GLU A 125 1.27 -8.23 7.15
CA GLU A 125 1.03 -9.62 7.60
C GLU A 125 0.84 -9.72 9.13
N SER A 126 0.89 -8.58 9.84
CA SER A 126 0.85 -8.54 11.30
C SER A 126 0.08 -7.31 11.80
N PRO A 127 -0.37 -7.29 13.06
CA PRO A 127 -1.05 -6.15 13.68
C PRO A 127 -0.11 -4.99 14.01
N ASP A 128 1.19 -5.11 13.74
CA ASP A 128 2.17 -4.05 13.98
C ASP A 128 2.10 -3.00 12.86
N ALA A 129 1.36 -1.92 13.14
CA ALA A 129 1.21 -0.79 12.23
C ALA A 129 2.50 0.04 12.08
N GLU A 130 3.47 -0.07 12.99
CA GLU A 130 4.73 0.68 12.94
C GLU A 130 5.64 0.19 11.80
N LEU A 131 5.42 -1.04 11.31
CA LEU A 131 6.15 -1.61 10.18
C LEU A 131 5.66 -1.08 8.82
N LEU A 132 4.54 -0.36 8.78
CA LEU A 132 3.96 0.19 7.56
C LEU A 132 4.68 1.47 7.12
N LYS A 133 4.63 1.77 5.81
CA LYS A 133 5.16 3.04 5.27
C LYS A 133 4.53 4.21 6.04
N PRO A 134 5.33 5.19 6.51
CA PRO A 134 6.66 5.57 6.02
C PRO A 134 7.85 4.79 6.60
N ASN A 135 7.65 3.77 7.44
CA ASN A 135 8.72 2.87 7.83
C ASN A 135 9.29 2.13 6.60
N PRO A 136 10.63 2.04 6.43
CA PRO A 136 11.24 1.35 5.29
C PRO A 136 11.13 -0.18 5.35
N HIS A 137 10.57 -0.76 6.42
CA HIS A 137 10.54 -2.20 6.67
C HIS A 137 10.09 -3.03 5.46
N LEU A 138 8.93 -2.69 4.89
CA LEU A 138 8.37 -3.42 3.75
C LEU A 138 9.19 -3.24 2.46
N ILE A 139 9.81 -2.07 2.26
CA ILE A 139 10.73 -1.87 1.13
C ILE A 139 11.99 -2.72 1.32
N ASN A 140 12.57 -2.70 2.51
CA ASN A 140 13.77 -3.48 2.84
C ASN A 140 13.52 -4.99 2.72
N GLN A 141 12.33 -5.46 3.10
CA GLN A 141 11.93 -6.86 2.90
C GLN A 141 11.85 -7.20 1.41
N ALA A 142 11.23 -6.35 0.58
CA ALA A 142 11.21 -6.55 -0.86
C ALA A 142 12.62 -6.57 -1.48
N VAL A 143 13.47 -5.59 -1.15
CA VAL A 143 14.86 -5.53 -1.65
C VAL A 143 15.63 -6.80 -1.32
N ARG A 144 15.55 -7.29 -0.07
CA ARG A 144 16.16 -8.56 0.35
C ARG A 144 15.62 -9.75 -0.44
N ALA A 145 14.30 -9.84 -0.65
CA ALA A 145 13.68 -10.92 -1.40
C ALA A 145 14.03 -10.91 -2.90
N LEU A 146 14.25 -9.71 -3.46
CA LEU A 146 14.72 -9.56 -4.84
C LEU A 146 16.21 -9.93 -4.98
N ASN A 147 16.99 -9.86 -3.89
CA ASN A 147 18.43 -10.04 -3.83
C ASN A 147 19.18 -9.01 -4.70
N ILE A 148 18.82 -7.74 -4.51
CA ILE A 148 19.37 -6.59 -5.23
C ILE A 148 19.83 -5.56 -4.20
N VAL A 149 20.83 -4.75 -4.51
CA VAL A 149 21.24 -3.65 -3.64
C VAL A 149 20.25 -2.48 -3.74
N PRO A 150 19.97 -1.73 -2.66
CA PRO A 150 18.96 -0.66 -2.69
C PRO A 150 19.15 0.38 -3.81
N VAL A 151 20.39 0.76 -4.09
CA VAL A 151 20.74 1.75 -5.12
C VAL A 151 20.39 1.31 -6.56
N ASP A 152 20.24 0.00 -6.79
CA ASP A 152 19.82 -0.57 -8.07
C ASP A 152 18.30 -0.84 -8.11
N CYS A 153 17.57 -0.46 -7.06
CA CYS A 153 16.12 -0.58 -6.98
C CYS A 153 15.46 0.78 -7.21
N ALA A 154 14.24 0.74 -7.75
CA ALA A 154 13.34 1.89 -7.78
C ALA A 154 11.94 1.52 -7.29
N LEU A 155 11.34 2.34 -6.43
CA LEU A 155 9.94 2.23 -6.04
C LEU A 155 9.07 3.14 -6.92
N LEU A 156 7.97 2.60 -7.44
CA LEU A 156 6.87 3.39 -7.99
C LEU A 156 5.78 3.51 -6.93
N GLY A 157 5.57 4.72 -6.41
CA GLY A 157 4.61 5.01 -5.33
C GLY A 157 3.68 6.16 -5.67
N ASP A 158 2.53 6.26 -5.01
CA ASP A 158 1.52 7.32 -5.27
C ASP A 158 1.17 8.16 -4.04
N SER A 159 1.88 7.95 -2.93
CA SER A 159 1.70 8.62 -1.65
C SER A 159 3.01 9.23 -1.14
N VAL A 160 2.90 10.16 -0.20
CA VAL A 160 4.08 10.77 0.45
C VAL A 160 4.84 9.73 1.28
N THR A 161 4.13 8.80 1.93
CA THR A 161 4.75 7.75 2.74
C THR A 161 5.58 6.78 1.89
N ASP A 162 5.24 6.58 0.61
CA ASP A 162 6.10 5.85 -0.34
C ASP A 162 7.45 6.56 -0.55
N ILE A 163 7.41 7.89 -0.72
CA ILE A 163 8.61 8.71 -0.95
C ILE A 163 9.51 8.68 0.28
N GLU A 164 8.92 8.94 1.46
CA GLU A 164 9.64 8.94 2.73
C GLU A 164 10.28 7.58 3.02
N ALA A 165 9.53 6.48 2.88
CA ALA A 165 10.05 5.14 3.12
C ALA A 165 11.19 4.78 2.15
N SER A 166 11.09 5.20 0.88
CA SER A 166 12.12 4.91 -0.14
C SER A 166 13.43 5.61 0.17
N HIS A 167 13.39 6.87 0.60
CA HIS A 167 14.58 7.61 1.00
C HIS A 167 15.29 6.98 2.18
N VAL A 168 14.55 6.57 3.21
CA VAL A 168 15.13 5.87 4.37
C VAL A 168 15.71 4.51 3.96
N ALA A 169 15.10 3.83 2.98
CA ALA A 169 15.59 2.57 2.42
C ALA A 169 16.75 2.73 1.42
N ALA A 170 17.16 3.96 1.08
CA ALA A 170 18.12 4.27 0.02
C ALA A 170 17.75 3.68 -1.36
N VAL A 171 16.46 3.70 -1.68
CA VAL A 171 15.88 3.25 -2.95
C VAL A 171 15.38 4.47 -3.71
N SER A 172 15.69 4.58 -5.01
CA SER A 172 15.15 5.66 -5.85
C SER A 172 13.63 5.57 -5.93
N VAL A 173 12.94 6.70 -6.08
CA VAL A 173 11.48 6.73 -6.04
C VAL A 173 10.85 7.59 -7.13
N LEU A 174 9.93 6.96 -7.87
CA LEU A 174 9.08 7.59 -8.86
C LEU A 174 7.71 7.82 -8.26
N GLY A 175 7.29 9.08 -8.19
CA GLY A 175 5.96 9.49 -7.78
C GLY A 175 4.95 9.36 -8.92
N TYR A 176 3.87 8.61 -8.72
CA TYR A 176 2.74 8.51 -9.63
C TYR A 176 1.64 9.51 -9.23
N ALA A 177 1.55 10.60 -9.97
CA ALA A 177 0.62 11.70 -9.71
C ALA A 177 -0.64 11.63 -10.60
N ASN A 178 -1.53 10.70 -10.28
CA ASN A 178 -2.77 10.45 -11.03
C ASN A 178 -3.94 11.41 -10.75
N LYS A 179 -3.75 12.40 -9.88
CA LYS A 179 -4.78 13.37 -9.48
C LYS A 179 -4.19 14.79 -9.41
N PRO A 180 -5.00 15.84 -9.64
CA PRO A 180 -4.57 17.23 -9.44
C PRO A 180 -3.92 17.44 -8.06
N GLY A 181 -2.87 18.26 -8.01
CA GLY A 181 -2.12 18.56 -6.78
C GLY A 181 -1.15 17.46 -6.32
N LYS A 182 -1.29 16.19 -6.75
CA LYS A 182 -0.33 15.14 -6.38
C LYS A 182 1.07 15.43 -6.89
N ARG A 183 1.22 16.02 -8.09
CA ARG A 183 2.55 16.33 -8.65
C ARG A 183 3.37 17.17 -7.68
N LEU A 184 2.83 18.31 -7.27
CA LEU A 184 3.52 19.22 -6.34
C LEU A 184 3.76 18.54 -5.00
N ARG A 185 2.78 17.79 -4.47
CA ARG A 185 2.91 17.08 -3.19
C ARG A 185 4.04 16.05 -3.20
N LEU A 186 4.12 15.21 -4.23
CA LEU A 186 5.15 14.17 -4.34
C LEU A 186 6.52 14.77 -4.63
N SER A 187 6.60 15.83 -5.45
CA SER A 187 7.85 16.56 -5.66
C SER A 187 8.35 17.22 -4.36
N ASN A 188 7.47 17.84 -3.57
CA ASN A 188 7.85 18.45 -2.29
C ASN A 188 8.27 17.42 -1.24
N ALA A 189 7.74 16.20 -1.30
CA ALA A 189 8.19 15.08 -0.48
C ALA A 189 9.56 14.53 -0.92
N GLY A 190 10.11 15.01 -2.05
CA GLY A 190 11.43 14.63 -2.55
C GLY A 190 11.42 13.47 -3.54
N ALA A 191 10.34 13.23 -4.30
CA ALA A 191 10.37 12.22 -5.35
C ALA A 191 11.44 12.51 -6.41
N ASP A 192 12.25 11.51 -6.79
CA ASP A 192 13.32 11.67 -7.79
C ASP A 192 12.78 12.01 -9.18
N ALA A 193 11.60 11.46 -9.50
CA ALA A 193 10.84 11.79 -10.69
C ALA A 193 9.34 11.71 -10.41
N VAL A 194 8.53 12.44 -11.18
CA VAL A 194 7.07 12.38 -11.09
C VAL A 194 6.45 12.15 -12.45
N VAL A 195 5.69 11.07 -12.57
CA VAL A 195 4.95 10.67 -13.77
C VAL A 195 3.44 10.84 -13.58
N LEU A 196 2.74 11.16 -14.67
CA LEU A 196 1.28 11.32 -14.67
C LEU A 196 0.56 10.09 -15.22
N THR A 197 1.23 9.33 -16.08
CA THR A 197 0.71 8.11 -16.69
C THR A 197 1.73 6.99 -16.57
N LEU A 198 1.26 5.76 -16.44
CA LEU A 198 2.12 4.59 -16.32
C LEU A 198 2.66 4.14 -17.69
N THR A 199 1.95 4.45 -18.76
CA THR A 199 2.36 4.15 -20.14
C THR A 199 3.74 4.74 -20.49
N ALA A 200 4.11 5.88 -19.91
CA ALA A 200 5.42 6.50 -20.11
C ALA A 200 6.58 5.66 -19.56
N LEU A 201 6.32 4.77 -18.60
CA LEU A 201 7.35 3.96 -17.93
C LEU A 201 7.66 2.64 -18.65
N GLY A 202 6.79 2.18 -19.56
CA GLY A 202 7.02 0.95 -20.33
C GLY A 202 8.19 1.07 -21.32
N ALA A 203 8.54 2.28 -21.75
CA ALA A 203 9.59 2.53 -22.75
C ALA A 203 10.99 2.71 -22.14
N VAL A 204 11.09 2.86 -20.82
CA VAL A 204 12.38 3.07 -20.12
C VAL A 204 13.03 1.71 -19.94
N ARG A 205 14.23 1.50 -20.51
CA ARG A 205 15.06 0.28 -20.39
C ARG A 205 16.07 0.39 -19.27
#